data_AF-A0A5J4KUJ8-F1
#
_entry.id   AF-A0A5J4KUJ8-F1
#
_cell.length_a   1.000
_cell.length_b   1.000
_cell.length_c   1.000
_cell.angle_alpha   90.00
_cell.angle_beta   90.00
_cell.angle_gamma   90.00
#
_symmetry.space_group_name_H-M   'P 1'
#
loop_
_entity.id
_entity.type
_entity.pdbx_description
1 polymer ?
#
loop_
_entity_poly.entity_id
_entity_poly.type
_entity_poly.pdbx_seq_one_letter_code
_entity_poly.pdbx_strand_id
1 'polypeptide(L)'
;MASYPHTQSSEQSIIPLHSKRVVKEQKNPLHNSASDDQENTQSDEIANKQILLTIPQVATQLNICRAHVYTLINRGLPTIHLGRSVRISATALHHWLQTQQDS
;
A
#
# COMPACT_ATOMS: atom_id res chain seq x y z
N MET A 1 49.14 22.26 2.02
CA MET A 1 48.57 22.12 3.38
C MET A 1 47.31 21.27 3.25
N ALA A 2 47.38 19.99 3.61
CA ALA A 2 46.26 19.06 3.54
C ALA A 2 45.94 18.57 4.96
N SER A 3 44.70 18.76 5.42
CA SER A 3 44.05 17.98 6.49
C SER A 3 42.61 18.48 6.73
N TYR A 4 41.65 17.75 6.19
CA TYR A 4 40.40 17.42 6.90
C TYR A 4 40.37 15.89 6.90
N PRO A 5 40.08 15.22 8.03
CA PRO A 5 38.69 15.10 8.46
C PRO A 5 38.50 15.04 9.99
N HIS A 6 37.34 15.43 10.48
CA HIS A 6 36.82 14.85 11.71
C HIS A 6 35.39 14.36 11.48
N THR A 7 35.26 13.05 11.65
CA THR A 7 34.04 12.27 11.71
C THR A 7 33.77 11.99 13.20
N GLN A 8 32.59 12.40 13.69
CA GLN A 8 31.94 11.89 14.90
C GLN A 8 30.46 11.85 14.52
N SER A 9 29.79 10.72 14.28
CA SER A 9 29.63 9.46 15.03
C SER A 9 29.05 9.65 16.44
N SER A 10 27.85 9.08 16.59
CA SER A 10 27.06 8.86 17.82
C SER A 10 26.13 9.99 18.26
N GLU A 11 24.82 9.76 18.12
CA GLU A 11 24.02 9.44 19.29
C GLU A 11 22.75 8.67 18.87
N GLN A 12 22.66 7.43 19.35
CA GLN A 12 21.45 6.64 19.34
C GLN A 12 20.54 7.17 20.46
N SER A 13 19.29 7.50 20.16
CA SER A 13 18.30 7.82 21.18
C SER A 13 17.05 6.96 21.02
N ILE A 14 17.06 5.88 21.81
CA ILE A 14 15.97 5.34 22.64
C ILE A 14 14.53 5.49 22.08
N ILE A 15 13.98 4.41 21.52
CA ILE A 15 12.53 4.20 21.44
C ILE A 15 12.03 3.53 22.73
N PRO A 16 11.15 4.16 23.54
CA PRO A 16 10.56 3.49 24.68
C PRO A 16 9.40 2.58 24.26
N LEU A 17 9.58 1.32 24.61
CA LEU A 17 8.60 0.26 24.76
C LEU A 17 7.47 0.69 25.72
N HIS A 18 6.24 0.81 25.24
CA HIS A 18 5.09 0.71 26.16
C HIS A 18 3.89 0.01 25.54
N SER A 19 3.86 -1.29 25.81
CA SER A 19 2.68 -2.13 25.85
C SER A 19 1.66 -1.55 26.83
N LYS A 20 0.42 -1.31 26.37
CA LYS A 20 -0.76 -1.28 27.24
C LYS A 20 -1.83 -2.19 26.66
N ARG A 21 -1.73 -3.46 27.05
CA ARG A 21 -2.86 -4.37 27.15
C ARG A 21 -3.86 -3.77 28.15
N VAL A 22 -5.02 -3.34 27.67
CA VAL A 22 -6.19 -3.11 28.52
C VAL A 22 -7.18 -4.22 28.20
N VAL A 23 -7.31 -5.11 29.18
CA VAL A 23 -8.35 -6.13 29.28
C VAL A 23 -9.63 -5.40 29.72
N LYS A 24 -10.71 -5.51 28.96
CA LYS A 24 -12.08 -5.19 29.39
C LYS A 24 -12.93 -6.39 28.96
N GLU A 25 -13.11 -7.31 29.89
CA GLU A 25 -14.30 -7.39 30.76
C GLU A 25 -15.48 -7.98 29.99
N GLN A 26 -15.71 -9.24 30.35
CA GLN A 26 -16.70 -10.15 29.86
C GLN A 26 -18.10 -9.71 30.33
N LYS A 27 -19.00 -9.49 29.39
CA LYS A 27 -20.45 -9.60 29.62
C LYS A 27 -21.08 -10.22 28.39
N ASN A 28 -21.35 -11.53 28.47
CA ASN A 28 -22.32 -12.18 27.60
C ASN A 28 -23.70 -11.99 28.23
N PRO A 29 -24.66 -11.38 27.53
CA PRO A 29 -26.06 -11.73 27.69
C PRO A 29 -26.44 -12.73 26.59
N LEU A 30 -26.93 -13.88 27.03
CA LEU A 30 -27.56 -14.90 26.21
C LEU A 30 -28.90 -14.37 25.65
N HIS A 31 -29.18 -14.71 24.39
CA HIS A 31 -30.45 -14.56 23.66
C HIS A 31 -30.98 -13.14 23.37
N ASN A 32 -31.01 -12.80 22.08
CA ASN A 32 -32.31 -12.67 21.44
C ASN A 32 -32.24 -13.05 19.96
N SER A 33 -33.18 -13.91 19.58
CA SER A 33 -33.46 -14.39 18.25
C SER A 33 -33.85 -13.26 17.30
N ALA A 34 -33.53 -13.47 16.03
CA ALA A 34 -34.29 -13.03 14.86
C ALA A 34 -34.75 -11.57 14.83
N SER A 35 -33.93 -10.73 14.21
CA SER A 35 -34.34 -9.83 13.13
C SER A 35 -33.11 -9.57 12.26
N ASP A 36 -33.20 -9.96 10.99
CA ASP A 36 -32.20 -9.69 9.97
C ASP A 36 -32.32 -8.20 9.60
N ASP A 37 -31.73 -7.34 10.43
CA ASP A 37 -31.69 -5.89 10.24
C ASP A 37 -30.39 -5.48 9.55
N GLN A 38 -30.59 -4.86 8.40
CA GLN A 38 -29.67 -4.31 7.43
C GLN A 38 -28.97 -3.05 7.97
N GLU A 39 -27.63 -2.99 8.02
CA GLU A 39 -26.91 -1.70 7.92
C GLU A 39 -25.44 -1.83 7.48
N ASN A 40 -25.21 -1.50 6.20
CA ASN A 40 -24.19 -0.55 5.73
C ASN A 40 -22.70 -0.87 5.91
N THR A 41 -22.09 -1.41 4.85
CA THR A 41 -20.78 -0.92 4.39
C THR A 41 -20.86 -0.53 2.93
N GLN A 42 -21.61 0.55 2.66
CA GLN A 42 -21.51 1.32 1.42
C GLN A 42 -20.16 2.05 1.44
N SER A 43 -19.13 1.41 0.87
CA SER A 43 -17.82 2.03 0.65
C SER A 43 -17.38 2.02 -0.81
N ASP A 44 -18.22 1.52 -1.72
CA ASP A 44 -17.88 1.34 -3.14
C ASP A 44 -18.30 2.51 -4.06
N GLU A 45 -18.73 3.64 -3.50
CA GLU A 45 -19.11 4.84 -4.28
C GLU A 45 -18.16 6.03 -4.09
N ILE A 46 -16.93 5.78 -3.65
CA ILE A 46 -15.81 6.64 -4.06
C ILE A 46 -15.06 5.91 -5.17
N ALA A 47 -15.79 5.66 -6.27
CA ALA A 47 -15.25 5.42 -7.60
C ALA A 47 -14.53 6.68 -8.14
N ASN A 48 -13.73 7.34 -7.29
CA ASN A 48 -12.61 8.12 -7.77
C ASN A 48 -11.65 7.11 -8.37
N LYS A 49 -11.85 6.85 -9.66
CA LYS A 49 -10.95 6.10 -10.53
C LYS A 49 -9.58 6.73 -10.39
N GLN A 50 -8.81 6.25 -9.42
CA GLN A 50 -7.52 6.81 -9.04
C GLN A 50 -6.67 6.78 -10.29
N ILE A 51 -6.41 7.96 -10.86
CA ILE A 51 -5.68 8.11 -12.11
C ILE A 51 -4.29 7.48 -11.96
N LEU A 52 -3.75 7.54 -10.74
CA LEU A 52 -2.42 7.08 -10.37
C LEU A 52 -2.52 5.97 -9.31
N LEU A 53 -2.17 4.77 -9.72
CA LEU A 53 -2.05 3.59 -8.88
C LEU A 53 -0.70 3.54 -8.19
N THR A 54 -0.67 2.98 -6.99
CA THR A 54 0.57 2.70 -6.26
C THR A 54 1.07 1.28 -6.57
N ILE A 55 2.35 0.98 -6.32
CA ILE A 55 2.88 -0.40 -6.48
C ILE A 55 2.00 -1.47 -5.82
N PRO A 56 1.58 -1.35 -4.53
CA PRO A 56 0.72 -2.36 -3.93
C PRO A 56 -0.67 -2.42 -4.58
N GLN A 57 -1.23 -1.31 -5.06
CA GLN A 57 -2.52 -1.35 -5.77
C GLN A 57 -2.40 -2.06 -7.12
N VAL A 58 -1.32 -1.84 -7.87
CA VAL A 58 -1.04 -2.55 -9.12
C VAL A 58 -0.88 -4.05 -8.86
N ALA A 59 -0.16 -4.41 -7.80
CA ALA A 59 -0.02 -5.81 -7.38
C ALA A 59 -1.39 -6.47 -7.13
N THR A 60 -2.27 -5.78 -6.40
CA THR A 60 -3.64 -6.26 -6.16
C THR A 60 -4.46 -6.37 -7.44
N GLN A 61 -4.41 -5.38 -8.34
CA GLN A 61 -5.19 -5.39 -9.58
C GLN A 61 -4.75 -6.48 -10.56
N LEU A 62 -3.44 -6.75 -10.66
CA LEU A 62 -2.93 -7.82 -11.52
C LEU A 62 -2.88 -9.19 -10.84
N ASN A 63 -3.26 -9.27 -9.56
CA ASN A 63 -3.15 -10.49 -8.76
C ASN A 63 -1.72 -11.08 -8.73
N ILE A 64 -0.70 -10.22 -8.66
CA ILE A 64 0.72 -10.62 -8.62
C ILE A 64 1.43 -10.07 -7.38
N CYS A 65 2.57 -10.66 -7.03
CA CYS A 65 3.37 -10.16 -5.92
C CYS A 65 4.10 -8.85 -6.28
N ARG A 66 4.39 -8.01 -5.27
CA ARG A 66 5.08 -6.72 -5.45
C ARG A 66 6.44 -6.86 -6.13
N ALA A 67 7.16 -7.94 -5.84
CA ALA A 67 8.44 -8.25 -6.49
C ALA A 67 8.28 -8.36 -8.01
N HIS A 68 7.23 -9.04 -8.47
CA HIS A 68 6.92 -9.17 -9.88
C HIS A 68 6.56 -7.81 -10.49
N VAL A 69 5.82 -6.95 -9.78
CA VAL A 69 5.58 -5.58 -10.24
C VAL A 69 6.89 -4.82 -10.47
N TYR A 70 7.88 -4.93 -9.57
CA TYR A 70 9.20 -4.32 -9.79
C TYR A 70 9.93 -4.90 -11.00
N THR A 71 9.82 -6.21 -11.25
CA THR A 71 10.33 -6.82 -12.48
C THR A 71 9.65 -6.24 -13.71
N LEU A 72 8.34 -6.01 -13.67
CA LEU A 72 7.60 -5.39 -14.77
C LEU A 72 8.04 -3.94 -15.00
N ILE A 73 8.29 -3.18 -13.93
CA ILE A 73 8.87 -1.83 -14.04
C ILE A 73 10.20 -1.86 -14.77
N ASN A 74 11.08 -2.80 -14.42
CA ASN A 74 12.36 -2.98 -15.12
C ASN A 74 12.20 -3.45 -16.57
N ARG A 75 11.10 -4.14 -16.90
CA ARG A 75 10.74 -4.56 -18.27
C ARG A 75 10.07 -3.45 -19.09
N GLY A 76 9.83 -2.28 -18.52
CA GLY A 76 9.25 -1.13 -19.23
C GLY A 76 7.78 -0.84 -18.90
N LEU A 77 7.28 -1.26 -17.74
CA LEU A 77 5.96 -0.83 -17.26
C LEU A 77 5.92 0.71 -17.16
N PRO A 78 4.87 1.39 -17.69
CA PRO A 78 4.79 2.84 -17.65
C PRO A 78 4.62 3.35 -16.22
N THR A 79 5.68 3.98 -15.69
CA THR A 79 5.72 4.54 -14.34
C THR A 79 5.92 6.06 -14.39
N ILE A 80 5.31 6.74 -13.42
CA ILE A 80 5.41 8.18 -13.21
C ILE A 80 6.07 8.39 -11.85
N HIS A 81 7.20 9.08 -11.85
CA HIS A 81 7.97 9.37 -10.65
C HIS A 81 7.52 10.72 -10.06
N LEU A 82 6.86 10.69 -8.91
CA LEU A 82 6.52 11.87 -8.11
C LEU A 82 7.54 11.97 -6.97
N GLY A 83 8.70 12.56 -7.26
CA GLY A 83 9.83 12.62 -6.35
C GLY A 83 10.37 11.21 -6.02
N ARG A 84 10.30 10.82 -4.74
CA ARG A 84 10.69 9.46 -4.29
C ARG A 84 9.57 8.43 -4.48
N SER A 85 8.36 8.86 -4.83
CA SER A 85 7.21 7.97 -4.96
C SER A 85 7.01 7.55 -6.41
N VAL A 86 6.84 6.25 -6.64
CA VAL A 86 6.47 5.70 -7.94
C VAL A 86 4.97 5.51 -8.01
N ARG A 87 4.37 6.00 -9.10
CA ARG A 87 2.96 5.83 -9.44
C ARG A 87 2.84 5.22 -10.83
N ILE A 88 1.73 4.56 -11.10
CA ILE A 88 1.42 3.99 -12.42
C ILE A 88 0.08 4.58 -12.86
N SER A 89 0.01 5.13 -14.07
CA SER A 89 -1.30 5.54 -14.59
C SER A 89 -2.14 4.31 -14.91
N ALA A 90 -3.38 4.27 -14.42
CA ALA A 90 -4.30 3.16 -14.71
C ALA A 90 -4.56 2.99 -16.22
N THR A 91 -4.63 4.10 -16.97
CA THR A 91 -4.82 4.06 -18.43
C THR A 91 -3.59 3.54 -19.16
N ALA A 92 -2.40 3.96 -18.73
CA ALA A 92 -1.14 3.51 -19.32
C ALA A 92 -0.88 2.02 -19.03
N LEU A 93 -1.21 1.55 -17.83
CA LEU A 93 -1.15 0.14 -17.46
C LEU A 93 -2.02 -0.72 -18.38
N HIS A 94 -3.26 -0.31 -18.62
CA HIS A 94 -4.18 -1.02 -19.50
C HIS A 94 -3.69 -1.07 -20.95
N HIS A 95 -3.19 0.05 -21.48
CA HIS A 95 -2.62 0.08 -22.83
C HIS A 95 -1.37 -0.81 -22.94
N TRP A 96 -0.50 -0.77 -21.94
CA TRP A 96 0.70 -1.62 -21.90
C TRP A 96 0.33 -3.11 -21.89
N LEU A 97 -0.68 -3.51 -21.10
CA LEU A 97 -1.19 -4.89 -21.08
C LEU A 97 -1.72 -5.34 -22.45
N GLN A 98 -2.43 -4.47 -23.17
CA GLN A 98 -2.88 -4.79 -24.54
C GLN A 98 -1.71 -5.04 -25.49
N THR A 99 -0.65 -4.23 -25.41
CA THR A 99 0.56 -4.44 -26.21
C THR A 99 1.26 -5.76 -25.88
N GLN A 100 1.23 -6.21 -24.63
CA GLN A 100 1.82 -7.50 -24.23
C GLN A 100 1.01 -8.72 -24.69
N GLN A 101 -0.31 -8.60 -24.85
CA GLN A 101 -1.16 -9.71 -25.27
C GLN A 101 -1.03 -10.01 -26.77
N ASP A 102 -0.70 -9.01 -27.58
CA ASP A 102 -0.61 -9.11 -29.04
C ASP A 102 0.77 -9.61 -29.53
N SER A 103 1.74 -9.80 -28.62
CA SER A 103 3.11 -10.29 -28.91
C SER A 103 3.27 -11.77 -28.63
#